data_AF-A0A076HIV3-F1
#
_entry.id   AF-A0A076HIV3-F1
#
_cell.length_a   1.000
_cell.length_b   1.000
_cell.length_c   1.000
_cell.angle_alpha   90.00
_cell.angle_beta   90.00
_cell.angle_gamma   90.00
#
_symmetry.space_group_name_H-M   'P 1'
#
loop_
_entity.id
_entity.type
_entity.pdbx_description
1 polymer ?
#
loop_
_entity_poly.entity_id
_entity_poly.type
_entity_poly.pdbx_seq_one_letter_code
_entity_poly.pdbx_strand_id
1 'polypeptide(L)'
;MDHPSPPQQLPIAARWCLASQRCIDLEVARTPEQQRIGLMQRSRLPALRGMWFPFDQPRPLSFWMFNTIAPLDMLFLRGGTVIAIAKDVPVCPALPCPSYGPDQPSDGVVELAAGEADRLGIKPGDPAQIETIK
;
A
#
# COMPACT_ATOMS: atom_id res chain seq x y z
N MET A 1 19.35 20.28 -5.31
CA MET A 1 18.07 20.83 -4.83
C MET A 1 17.01 19.82 -5.21
N ASP A 2 16.52 19.04 -4.26
CA ASP A 2 15.49 18.03 -4.54
C ASP A 2 14.17 18.74 -4.78
N HIS A 3 13.79 18.89 -6.05
CA HIS A 3 12.43 19.26 -6.39
C HIS A 3 11.51 18.09 -5.99
N PRO A 4 10.38 18.35 -5.32
CA PRO A 4 9.42 17.30 -5.04
C PRO A 4 8.98 16.70 -6.38
N SER A 5 9.15 15.39 -6.54
CA SER A 5 8.64 14.67 -7.71
C SER A 5 7.13 14.95 -7.81
N PRO A 6 6.60 15.27 -9.00
CA PRO A 6 5.15 15.43 -9.16
C PRO A 6 4.45 14.14 -8.70
N PRO A 7 3.22 14.23 -8.15
CA PRO A 7 2.50 13.05 -7.69
C PRO A 7 2.34 12.06 -8.85
N GLN A 8 2.86 10.85 -8.67
CA GLN A 8 2.73 9.81 -9.69
C GLN A 8 1.28 9.33 -9.79
N GLN A 9 0.86 8.97 -11.00
CA GLN A 9 -0.36 8.22 -11.26
C GLN A 9 -0.01 7.06 -12.16
N LEU A 10 -0.21 5.85 -11.68
CA LEU A 10 0.03 4.63 -12.43
C LEU A 10 -1.32 4.09 -12.94
N PRO A 11 -1.33 3.33 -14.05
CA PRO A 11 -2.54 2.63 -14.46
C PRO A 11 -2.95 1.60 -13.40
N ILE A 12 -4.24 1.34 -13.31
CA ILE A 12 -4.73 0.14 -12.62
C ILE A 12 -4.28 -1.06 -13.43
N ALA A 13 -3.41 -1.85 -12.82
CA ALA A 13 -2.82 -3.04 -13.42
C ALA A 13 -2.99 -4.27 -12.53
N ALA A 14 -3.68 -4.14 -11.40
CA ALA A 14 -4.05 -5.28 -10.58
C ALA A 14 -5.40 -5.07 -9.90
N ARG A 15 -6.00 -6.19 -9.47
CA ARG A 15 -7.26 -6.21 -8.74
C ARG A 15 -7.19 -7.24 -7.62
N TRP A 16 -7.72 -6.89 -6.46
CA TRP A 16 -7.88 -7.80 -5.33
C TRP A 16 -9.35 -7.90 -4.95
N CYS A 17 -9.97 -9.04 -5.22
CA CYS A 17 -11.36 -9.29 -4.85
C CYS A 17 -11.44 -9.98 -3.48
N LEU A 18 -12.22 -9.39 -2.58
CA LEU A 18 -12.48 -9.90 -1.24
C LEU A 18 -13.59 -10.96 -1.29
N ALA A 19 -13.69 -11.77 -0.23
CA ALA A 19 -14.77 -12.75 -0.07
C ALA A 19 -16.18 -12.12 -0.15
N SER A 20 -16.30 -10.83 0.18
CA SER A 20 -17.55 -10.06 0.05
C SER A 20 -17.89 -9.67 -1.40
N GLN A 21 -17.20 -10.20 -2.41
CA GLN A 21 -17.32 -9.84 -3.84
C GLN A 21 -17.02 -8.37 -4.18
N ARG A 22 -16.49 -7.59 -3.23
CA ARG A 22 -15.97 -6.24 -3.49
C ARG A 22 -14.53 -6.38 -3.96
N CYS A 23 -14.18 -5.66 -5.02
CA CYS A 23 -12.82 -5.67 -5.55
C CYS A 23 -12.15 -4.32 -5.36
N ILE A 24 -10.88 -4.36 -4.96
CA ILE A 24 -10.01 -3.19 -4.84
C ILE A 24 -9.19 -3.13 -6.13
N ASP A 25 -9.28 -2.00 -6.82
CA ASP A 25 -8.46 -1.70 -7.99
C ASP A 25 -7.12 -1.11 -7.55
N LEU A 26 -6.04 -1.71 -8.03
CA LEU A 26 -4.69 -1.45 -7.57
C LEU A 26 -3.81 -0.87 -8.70
N GLU A 27 -3.25 0.29 -8.42
CA GLU A 27 -2.04 0.77 -9.10
C GLU A 27 -0.87 -0.12 -8.70
N VAL A 28 0.09 -0.39 -9.59
CA VAL A 28 1.19 -1.33 -9.27
C VAL A 28 2.55 -0.64 -9.37
N ALA A 29 3.18 -0.43 -8.22
CA ALA A 29 4.52 0.15 -8.09
C ALA A 29 5.59 -0.96 -8.16
N ARG A 30 6.07 -1.27 -9.37
CA ARG A 30 7.02 -2.37 -9.62
C ARG A 30 8.48 -1.92 -9.55
N THR A 31 8.79 -0.71 -9.99
CA THR A 31 10.18 -0.24 -10.05
C THR A 31 10.60 0.38 -8.71
N PRO A 32 11.90 0.38 -8.37
CA PRO A 32 12.38 1.05 -7.16
C PRO A 32 11.96 2.52 -7.07
N GLU A 33 11.91 3.22 -8.21
CA GLU A 33 11.46 4.62 -8.24
C GLU A 33 9.97 4.77 -7.98
N GLN A 34 9.12 3.93 -8.58
CA GLN A 34 7.68 3.91 -8.30
C GLN A 34 7.40 3.59 -6.83
N GLN A 35 8.14 2.64 -6.25
CA GLN A 35 8.00 2.25 -4.85
C GLN A 35 8.46 3.35 -3.89
N ARG A 36 9.55 4.07 -4.24
CA ARG A 36 10.05 5.20 -3.46
C ARG A 36 9.07 6.38 -3.47
N ILE A 37 8.44 6.67 -4.60
CA ILE A 37 7.45 7.76 -4.72
C ILE A 37 6.13 7.36 -4.04
N GLY A 38 5.66 6.13 -4.21
CA GLY A 38 4.41 5.65 -3.63
C GLY A 38 3.23 6.62 -3.87
N LEU A 39 2.50 6.96 -2.80
CA LEU A 39 1.37 7.89 -2.83
C LEU A 39 1.73 9.34 -2.42
N MET A 40 3.02 9.72 -2.48
CA MET A 40 3.46 11.08 -2.14
C MET A 40 2.66 12.15 -2.91
N GLN A 41 2.28 13.21 -2.20
CA GLN A 41 1.57 14.38 -2.73
C GLN A 41 0.20 14.08 -3.36
N ARG A 42 -0.35 12.88 -3.17
CA ARG A 42 -1.69 12.52 -3.67
C ARG A 42 -2.77 12.81 -2.64
N SER A 43 -3.91 13.31 -3.10
CA SER A 43 -5.13 13.35 -2.31
C SER A 43 -5.54 11.95 -1.85
N ARG A 44 -6.40 11.89 -0.84
CA ARG A 44 -6.97 10.62 -0.34
C ARG A 44 -7.47 9.76 -1.50
N LEU A 45 -7.09 8.48 -1.48
CA LEU A 45 -7.55 7.51 -2.47
C LEU A 45 -9.08 7.32 -2.35
N PRO A 46 -9.80 7.17 -3.48
CA PRO A 46 -11.21 6.79 -3.45
C PRO A 46 -11.42 5.42 -2.79
N ALA A 47 -12.64 5.12 -2.36
CA ALA A 47 -13.00 3.79 -1.88
C ALA A 47 -12.71 2.72 -2.94
N LEU A 48 -12.31 1.52 -2.50
CA LEU A 48 -11.94 0.41 -3.38
C LEU A 48 -10.79 0.73 -4.35
N ARG A 49 -9.88 1.63 -3.96
CA ARG A 49 -8.64 1.94 -4.66
C ARG A 49 -7.44 1.75 -3.74
N GLY A 50 -6.33 1.34 -4.30
CA GLY A 50 -5.08 1.17 -3.59
C GLY A 50 -3.86 1.23 -4.50
N MET A 51 -2.69 1.12 -3.88
CA MET A 51 -1.43 0.87 -4.56
C MET A 51 -0.80 -0.40 -4.02
N TRP A 52 -0.40 -1.29 -4.92
CA TRP A 52 0.31 -2.52 -4.60
C TRP A 52 1.79 -2.41 -4.93
N PHE A 53 2.62 -2.79 -3.96
CA PHE A 53 4.07 -2.82 -4.03
C PHE A 53 4.53 -4.28 -4.00
N PRO A 54 4.66 -4.95 -5.16
CA PRO A 54 5.15 -6.32 -5.24
C PRO A 54 6.68 -6.41 -5.07
N PHE A 55 7.16 -7.49 -4.45
CA PHE A 55 8.57 -7.83 -4.35
C PHE A 55 8.79 -9.29 -4.75
N ASP A 56 9.88 -9.58 -5.48
CA ASP A 56 10.15 -10.92 -6.00
C ASP A 56 10.45 -11.96 -4.91
N GLN A 57 10.96 -11.51 -3.76
CA GLN A 57 11.32 -12.37 -2.63
C GLN A 57 10.87 -11.75 -1.31
N PRO A 58 10.40 -12.57 -0.34
CA PRO A 58 10.10 -12.10 1.00
C PRO A 58 11.32 -11.48 1.66
N ARG A 59 11.18 -10.25 2.17
CA ARG A 59 12.24 -9.52 2.88
C ARG A 59 11.64 -8.63 3.96
N PRO A 60 12.41 -8.14 4.94
CA PRO A 60 11.94 -7.09 5.84
C PRO A 60 11.51 -5.87 5.01
N LEU A 61 10.25 -5.46 5.18
CA LEU A 61 9.69 -4.29 4.51
C LEU A 61 9.23 -3.29 5.56
N SER A 62 9.57 -2.03 5.36
CA SER A 62 9.11 -0.93 6.19
C SER A 62 8.81 0.28 5.31
N PHE A 63 7.66 0.89 5.55
CA PHE A 63 7.15 2.03 4.80
C PHE A 63 7.07 3.26 5.71
N TRP A 64 7.07 4.44 5.11
CA TRP A 64 7.03 5.72 5.80
C TRP A 64 6.05 6.66 5.10
N MET A 65 5.69 7.75 5.75
CA MET A 65 4.67 8.69 5.26
C MET A 65 5.26 10.03 4.81
N PHE A 66 6.57 10.10 4.54
CA PHE A 66 7.21 11.34 4.13
C PHE A 66 6.58 11.86 2.84
N ASN A 67 6.12 13.11 2.83
CA ASN A 67 5.40 13.75 1.71
C ASN A 67 4.08 13.08 1.29
N THR A 68 3.57 12.08 2.02
CA THR A 68 2.23 11.52 1.81
C THR A 68 1.22 12.36 2.58
N ILE A 69 0.31 13.03 1.87
CA ILE A 69 -0.58 14.07 2.43
C ILE A 69 -1.95 13.54 2.89
N ALA A 70 -2.21 12.25 2.72
CA ALA A 70 -3.42 11.58 3.20
C ALA A 70 -3.03 10.35 4.06
N PRO A 71 -3.67 10.12 5.22
CA PRO A 71 -3.43 8.93 6.02
C PRO A 71 -3.76 7.64 5.26
N LEU A 72 -3.02 6.56 5.56
CA LEU A 72 -3.13 5.28 4.86
C LEU A 72 -3.27 4.10 5.82
N ASP A 73 -3.88 3.02 5.33
CA ASP A 73 -3.69 1.68 5.88
C ASP A 73 -2.63 0.96 5.04
N MET A 74 -1.65 0.32 5.68
CA MET A 74 -0.59 -0.46 5.03
C MET A 74 -0.77 -1.94 5.36
N LEU A 75 -1.17 -2.73 4.37
CA LEU A 75 -1.42 -4.16 4.50
C LEU A 75 -0.20 -4.93 3.98
N PHE A 76 0.56 -5.54 4.89
CA PHE A 76 1.75 -6.31 4.56
C PHE A 76 1.35 -7.73 4.17
N LEU A 77 1.90 -8.21 3.06
CA LEU A 77 1.56 -9.48 2.44
C LEU A 77 2.73 -10.44 2.46
N ARG A 78 2.41 -11.73 2.61
CA ARG A 78 3.33 -12.83 2.39
C ARG A 78 2.60 -14.01 1.77
N GLY A 79 3.09 -14.52 0.65
CA GLY A 79 2.56 -15.71 -0.01
C GLY A 79 1.07 -15.60 -0.34
N GLY A 80 0.59 -14.40 -0.69
CA GLY A 80 -0.83 -14.14 -0.95
C GLY A 80 -1.71 -14.13 0.30
N THR A 81 -1.16 -13.83 1.47
CA THR A 81 -1.90 -13.68 2.74
C THR A 81 -1.54 -12.35 3.40
N VAL A 82 -2.51 -11.66 4.01
CA VAL A 82 -2.25 -10.49 4.85
C VAL A 82 -1.60 -10.95 6.15
N ILE A 83 -0.37 -10.52 6.45
CA ILE A 83 0.33 -10.93 7.67
C ILE A 83 0.33 -9.84 8.75
N ALA A 84 0.21 -8.58 8.37
CA ALA A 84 0.11 -7.46 9.30
C ALA A 84 -0.61 -6.28 8.64
N ILE A 85 -1.18 -5.40 9.46
CA ILE A 85 -1.79 -4.16 9.00
C ILE A 85 -1.33 -3.03 9.93
N ALA A 86 -0.67 -2.03 9.38
CA ALA A 86 -0.50 -0.75 10.06
C ALA A 86 -1.69 0.14 9.64
N LYS A 87 -2.62 0.37 10.56
CA LYS A 87 -3.85 1.12 10.31
C LYS A 87 -3.69 2.60 10.63
N ASP A 88 -4.48 3.43 9.94
CA ASP A 88 -4.59 4.87 10.20
C ASP A 88 -3.23 5.56 10.36
N VAL A 89 -2.26 5.16 9.52
CA VAL A 89 -0.88 5.65 9.59
C VAL A 89 -0.90 7.16 9.30
N PRO A 90 -0.43 8.02 10.23
CA PRO A 90 -0.57 9.46 10.10
C PRO A 90 0.38 10.03 9.04
N VAL A 91 0.02 11.18 8.48
CA VAL A 91 0.89 11.93 7.56
C VAL A 91 2.18 12.35 8.26
N CYS A 92 3.28 12.43 7.50
CA CYS A 92 4.56 12.91 8.00
C CYS A 92 5.08 14.07 7.13
N PRO A 93 4.82 15.34 7.52
CA PRO A 93 5.15 16.50 6.70
C PRO A 93 6.64 16.89 6.75
N ALA A 94 7.40 16.40 7.74
CA ALA A 94 8.81 16.72 7.92
C ALA A 94 9.57 15.55 8.55
N LEU A 95 10.86 15.45 8.22
CA LEU A 95 11.75 14.44 8.79
C LEU A 95 12.10 14.75 10.26
N PRO A 96 12.38 13.72 11.09
CA PRO A 96 12.36 12.29 10.76
C PRO A 96 10.95 11.69 10.77
N CYS A 97 10.67 10.80 9.82
CA CYS A 97 9.41 10.06 9.78
C CYS A 97 9.58 8.67 10.41
N PRO A 98 8.60 8.19 11.20
CA PRO A 98 8.57 6.80 11.62
C PRO A 98 8.43 5.85 10.43
N SER A 99 8.96 4.65 10.60
CA SER A 99 8.78 3.54 9.66
C SER A 99 7.81 2.51 10.26
N TYR A 100 7.00 1.91 9.40
CA TYR A 100 5.94 0.98 9.76
C TYR A 100 6.16 -0.32 8.98
N GLY A 101 6.15 -1.45 9.67
CA GLY A 101 6.30 -2.76 9.07
C GLY A 101 6.36 -3.85 10.14
N PRO A 102 6.00 -5.10 9.80
CA PRO A 102 6.15 -6.22 10.71
C PRO A 102 7.62 -6.66 10.80
N ASP A 103 7.99 -7.31 11.90
CA ASP A 103 9.31 -7.95 12.04
C ASP A 103 9.50 -9.12 11.06
N GLN A 104 8.40 -9.68 10.57
CA GLN A 104 8.40 -10.83 9.67
C GLN A 104 8.62 -10.40 8.21
N PRO A 105 9.42 -11.16 7.43
CA PRO A 105 9.58 -10.90 6.01
C PRO A 105 8.25 -10.90 5.25
N SER A 106 8.10 -9.94 4.34
CA SER A 106 6.92 -9.70 3.49
C SER A 106 7.34 -9.68 2.01
N ASP A 107 6.47 -10.12 1.11
CA ASP A 107 6.68 -10.07 -0.36
C ASP A 107 5.75 -9.07 -1.07
N GLY A 108 4.93 -8.34 -0.32
CA GLY A 108 4.14 -7.26 -0.86
C GLY A 108 3.60 -6.33 0.21
N VAL A 109 3.20 -5.13 -0.22
CA VAL A 109 2.41 -4.21 0.59
C VAL A 109 1.27 -3.66 -0.27
N VAL A 110 0.07 -3.57 0.29
CA VAL A 110 -1.05 -2.83 -0.30
C VAL A 110 -1.33 -1.62 0.57
N GLU A 111 -1.24 -0.43 -0.02
CA GLU A 111 -1.67 0.82 0.60
C GLU A 111 -3.10 1.14 0.20
N LEU A 112 -3.96 1.39 1.19
CA LEU A 112 -5.34 1.85 1.03
C LEU A 112 -5.52 3.19 1.75
N ALA A 113 -6.60 3.91 1.46
CA ALA A 113 -6.98 5.05 2.30
C ALA A 113 -7.20 4.59 3.76
N ALA A 114 -6.78 5.39 4.73
CA ALA A 114 -6.99 5.09 6.14
C ALA A 114 -8.44 4.73 6.47
N GLY A 115 -8.61 3.68 7.27
CA GLY A 115 -9.88 3.09 7.69
C GLY A 115 -10.54 2.16 6.66
N GLU A 116 -9.99 2.04 5.44
CA GLU A 116 -10.53 1.12 4.43
C GLU A 116 -10.36 -0.34 4.81
N ALA A 117 -9.27 -0.72 5.49
CA ALA A 117 -9.07 -2.09 5.93
C ALA A 117 -10.23 -2.53 6.85
N ASP A 118 -10.60 -1.69 7.81
CA ASP A 118 -11.73 -1.95 8.72
C ASP A 118 -13.09 -1.88 8.03
N ARG A 119 -13.30 -0.88 7.17
CA ARG A 119 -14.54 -0.78 6.37
C ARG A 119 -14.76 -2.01 5.49
N LEU A 120 -13.68 -2.58 4.98
CA LEU A 120 -13.70 -3.76 4.12
C LEU A 120 -13.67 -5.08 4.91
N GLY A 121 -13.38 -5.05 6.21
CA GLY A 121 -13.30 -6.22 7.08
C GLY A 121 -12.02 -7.04 6.90
N ILE A 122 -10.95 -6.42 6.41
CA ILE A 122 -9.65 -7.06 6.14
C ILE A 122 -8.86 -7.18 7.45
N LYS A 123 -8.35 -8.37 7.73
CA LYS A 123 -7.54 -8.68 8.92
C LYS A 123 -6.33 -9.55 8.56
N PRO A 124 -5.30 -9.59 9.41
CA PRO A 124 -4.25 -10.60 9.30
C PRO A 124 -4.84 -12.02 9.22
N GLY A 125 -4.28 -12.83 8.33
CA GLY A 125 -4.77 -14.16 7.98
C GLY A 125 -5.72 -14.21 6.78
N ASP A 126 -6.26 -13.07 6.33
CA ASP A 126 -7.12 -13.05 5.15
C ASP A 126 -6.32 -13.29 3.85
N PRO A 127 -6.92 -13.98 2.86
CA PRO A 127 -6.28 -14.19 1.56
C PRO A 127 -6.18 -12.89 0.77
N ALA A 128 -5.00 -12.65 0.23
CA ALA A 128 -4.64 -11.53 -0.64
C ALA A 128 -4.28 -12.03 -2.04
N GLN A 129 -5.25 -12.64 -2.74
CA GLN A 129 -5.11 -13.05 -4.13
C GLN A 129 -5.24 -11.82 -5.03
N ILE A 130 -4.10 -11.24 -5.39
CA ILE A 130 -4.00 -10.09 -6.27
C ILE A 130 -3.76 -10.57 -7.69
N GLU A 131 -4.69 -10.29 -8.58
CA GLU A 131 -4.61 -10.64 -10.00
C GLU A 131 -4.10 -9.45 -10.79
N THR A 132 -3.07 -9.65 -11.61
CA THR A 132 -2.63 -8.60 -12.56
C THR A 132 -3.61 -8.58 -13.74
N ILE A 133 -4.15 -7.40 -14.05
CA ILE A 133 -5.03 -7.19 -15.19
C ILE A 133 -4.22 -6.55 -16.34
N LYS A 134 -4.43 -7.05 -17.56
CA LYS A 134 -3.77 -6.56 -18.79
C LYS A 134 -4.38 -5.25 -19.27
#